data_AF-A0A3R9M1S4-F1
#
_entry.id   AF-A0A3R9M1S4-F1
#
_cell.length_a   1.000
_cell.length_b   1.000
_cell.length_c   1.000
_cell.angle_alpha   90.00
_cell.angle_beta   90.00
_cell.angle_gamma   90.00
#
_symmetry.space_group_name_H-M   'P 1'
#
loop_
_entity.id
_entity.type
_entity.pdbx_description
1 polymer ?
#
loop_
_entity_poly.entity_id
_entity_poly.type
_entity_poly.pdbx_seq_one_letter_code
_entity_poly.pdbx_strand_id
1 'polypeptide(L)' 'MMKKKQREDANHLQDRLNNDILQKLKDKQKQLKQEEIKKQEQEEEQKRQERKQREKNKSFEELLNESNIDWKKFKS' A
#
# COMPACT_ATOMS: atom_id res chain seq x y z
N MET A 1 -54.50 15.45 -6.78
CA MET A 1 -53.70 14.22 -6.93
C MET A 1 -52.32 14.46 -7.59
N MET A 2 -52.15 15.45 -8.47
CA MET A 2 -50.85 15.72 -9.15
C MET A 2 -49.68 16.14 -8.25
N LYS A 3 -49.91 16.91 -7.16
CA LYS A 3 -48.83 17.37 -6.26
C LYS A 3 -48.15 16.26 -5.43
N LYS A 4 -48.83 15.12 -5.19
CA LYS A 4 -48.23 13.98 -4.46
C LYS A 4 -47.25 13.23 -5.36
N LYS A 5 -47.64 12.95 -6.61
CA LYS A 5 -46.83 12.24 -7.60
C LYS A 5 -45.50 12.95 -7.89
N GLN A 6 -45.54 14.28 -8.05
CA GLN A 6 -44.32 15.09 -8.24
C GLN A 6 -43.35 15.05 -7.05
N ARG A 7 -43.86 14.92 -5.81
CA ARG A 7 -43.01 14.79 -4.62
C ARG A 7 -42.38 13.40 -4.51
N GLU A 8 -43.14 12.35 -4.86
CA GLU A 8 -42.64 10.98 -4.91
C GLU A 8 -41.54 10.82 -5.98
N ASP A 9 -41.73 11.41 -7.16
CA ASP A 9 -40.74 11.41 -8.23
C ASP A 9 -39.44 12.16 -7.82
N ALA A 10 -39.57 13.28 -7.11
CA ALA A 10 -38.42 14.04 -6.59
C ALA A 10 -37.64 13.28 -5.51
N ASN A 11 -38.34 12.61 -4.59
CA ASN A 11 -37.70 11.78 -3.56
C ASN A 11 -36.95 10.59 -4.19
N HIS A 12 -37.54 9.94 -5.20
CA HIS A 12 -36.89 8.84 -5.91
C HIS A 12 -35.63 9.29 -6.65
N LEU A 13 -35.64 10.49 -7.24
CA LEU A 13 -34.45 11.06 -7.86
C LEU A 13 -33.36 11.36 -6.83
N GLN A 14 -33.73 11.91 -5.67
CA GLN A 14 -32.81 12.19 -4.58
C GLN A 14 -32.18 10.89 -4.03
N ASP A 15 -32.97 9.82 -3.88
CA ASP A 15 -32.48 8.52 -3.42
C ASP A 15 -31.51 7.89 -4.42
N ARG A 16 -31.78 8.00 -5.73
CA ARG A 16 -30.84 7.54 -6.78
C ARG A 16 -29.52 8.30 -6.73
N LEU A 17 -29.57 9.63 -6.61
CA LEU A 17 -28.36 10.46 -6.50
C LEU A 17 -27.54 10.12 -5.25
N ASN A 18 -28.22 9.90 -4.11
CA ASN A 18 -27.55 9.49 -2.88
C ASN A 18 -26.87 8.11 -3.02
N ASN A 19 -27.55 7.15 -3.66
CA ASN A 19 -26.98 5.84 -3.92
C ASN A 19 -25.75 5.92 -4.85
N ASP A 20 -25.79 6.75 -5.89
CA ASP A 20 -24.66 6.95 -6.80
C ASP A 20 -23.46 7.60 -6.09
N ILE A 21 -23.71 8.57 -5.21
CA ILE A 21 -22.66 9.22 -4.40
C ILE A 21 -22.03 8.21 -3.44
N LEU A 22 -22.85 7.40 -2.75
CA LEU A 22 -22.35 6.35 -1.87
C LEU A 22 -21.51 5.31 -2.62
N GLN A 23 -21.93 4.94 -3.83
CA GLN A 23 -21.19 4.01 -4.67
C GLN A 23 -19.83 4.58 -5.06
N LYS A 24 -19.77 5.84 -5.53
CA LYS A 24 -18.52 6.54 -5.85
C LYS A 24 -17.58 6.64 -4.65
N LEU A 25 -18.09 6.89 -3.45
CA LEU A 25 -17.29 6.94 -2.23
C LEU A 25 -16.69 5.57 -1.89
N LYS A 26 -17.50 4.49 -1.99
CA LYS A 26 -17.01 3.12 -1.78
C LYS A 26 -15.93 2.73 -2.79
N ASP A 27 -16.13 3.07 -4.05
CA ASP A 27 -15.16 2.75 -5.10
C ASP A 27 -13.85 3.51 -4.90
N LYS A 28 -13.93 4.80 -4.55
CA LYS A 28 -12.75 5.61 -4.21
C LYS A 28 -12.04 5.08 -2.96
N GLN A 29 -12.77 4.65 -1.94
CA GLN A 29 -12.19 4.02 -0.76
C GLN A 29 -11.43 2.73 -1.11
N LYS A 30 -11.99 1.89 -1.99
CA LYS A 30 -11.31 0.67 -2.45
C LYS A 30 -10.05 0.98 -3.24
N GLN A 31 -10.10 1.97 -4.14
CA GLN A 31 -8.93 2.40 -4.90
C GLN A 31 -7.80 2.88 -3.99
N LEU A 32 -8.10 3.74 -3.01
CA LEU A 32 -7.11 4.25 -2.07
C LEU A 32 -6.48 3.11 -1.24
N LYS A 33 -7.28 2.16 -0.76
CA LYS A 33 -6.76 0.99 -0.04
C LYS A 33 -5.84 0.14 -0.91
N GLN A 34 -6.20 -0.08 -2.18
CA GLN A 34 -5.35 -0.84 -3.11
C GLN A 34 -4.04 -0.12 -3.43
N GLU A 35 -4.08 1.21 -3.57
CA GLU A 35 -2.90 2.02 -3.81
C GLU A 35 -1.95 2.02 -2.60
N GLU A 36 -2.50 2.12 -1.39
CA GLU A 36 -1.71 2.07 -0.16
C GLU A 36 -1.01 0.72 0.04
N ILE A 37 -1.72 -0.39 -0.20
CA ILE A 37 -1.13 -1.74 -0.14
C ILE A 37 0.01 -1.87 -1.17
N LYS A 38 -0.22 -1.44 -2.42
CA LYS A 38 0.81 -1.49 -3.46
C LYS A 38 2.05 -0.66 -3.10
N LYS A 39 1.84 0.52 -2.50
CA LYS A 39 2.94 1.39 -2.10
C LYS A 39 3.77 0.75 -0.98
N GLN A 40 3.12 0.15 0.02
CA GLN A 40 3.81 -0.56 1.09
C GLN A 40 4.61 -1.75 0.55
N GLU A 41 4.03 -2.57 -0.33
CA GLU A 41 4.73 -3.69 -0.96
C GLU A 41 5.95 -3.23 -1.77
N GLN A 42 5.84 -2.12 -2.50
CA GLN A 42 6.94 -1.54 -3.27
C GLN A 42 8.06 -1.01 -2.36
N GLU A 43 7.72 -0.31 -1.27
CA GLU A 43 8.70 0.19 -0.31
C GLU A 43 9.44 -0.96 0.39
N GLU A 44 8.73 -2.03 0.77
CA GLU A 44 9.34 -3.21 1.35
C GLU A 44 10.29 -3.92 0.37
N GLU A 45 9.87 -4.06 -0.89
CA GLU A 45 10.70 -4.70 -1.92
C GLU A 45 11.95 -3.86 -2.22
N GLN A 46 11.81 -2.53 -2.33
CA GLN A 46 12.96 -1.63 -2.49
C GLN A 46 13.93 -1.74 -1.32
N LYS A 47 13.42 -1.77 -0.08
CA LYS A 47 14.25 -1.92 1.13
C LYS A 47 14.97 -3.27 1.17
N ARG A 48 14.33 -4.35 0.70
CA ARG A 48 15.00 -5.66 0.56
C ARG A 48 16.10 -5.63 -0.49
N GLN A 49 15.86 -5.00 -1.63
CA GLN A 49 16.85 -4.91 -2.70
C GLN A 49 18.04 -4.04 -2.30
N GLU A 50 17.80 -2.92 -1.63
CA GLU A 50 18.84 -2.03 -1.11
C GLU A 50 19.73 -2.75 -0.08
N ARG A 51 19.14 -3.54 0.84
CA ARG A 51 19.91 -4.37 1.78
C ARG A 51 20.80 -5.37 1.06
N LYS A 52 20.26 -6.10 0.07
CA LYS A 52 21.02 -7.06 -0.73
C LYS A 52 22.16 -6.40 -1.51
N GLN A 53 21.92 -5.22 -2.08
CA GLN A 53 22.98 -4.48 -2.80
C GLN A 53 24.05 -3.97 -1.84
N ARG A 54 23.66 -3.44 -0.67
CA ARG A 54 24.61 -3.04 0.37
C ARG A 54 25.44 -4.22 0.84
N GLU A 55 24.84 -5.37 1.12
CA GLU A 55 25.58 -6.59 1.50
C GLU A 55 26.55 -7.06 0.39
N LYS A 56 26.13 -7.00 -0.88
CA LYS A 56 27.00 -7.34 -2.02
C LYS A 56 28.15 -6.35 -2.23
N ASN A 57 27.92 -5.07 -1.94
CA ASN A 57 28.89 -4.00 -2.11
C ASN A 57 29.74 -3.74 -0.86
N LYS A 58 29.38 -4.33 0.29
CA LYS A 58 30.22 -4.31 1.48
C LYS A 58 31.49 -5.10 1.21
N SER A 59 32.61 -4.58 1.70
CA SER A 59 33.86 -5.33 1.66
C SER A 59 33.78 -6.54 2.60
N PHE A 60 34.54 -7.59 2.31
CA PHE A 60 34.62 -8.79 3.17
C PHE A 60 34.98 -8.43 4.61
N GLU A 61 35.82 -7.40 4.81
CA GLU A 61 36.24 -6.92 6.12
C GLU A 61 35.09 -6.29 6.91
N GLU A 62 34.19 -5.54 6.28
CA GLU A 62 32.99 -5.01 6.95
C GLU A 62 32.00 -6.11 7.29
N LEU A 63 31.74 -7.04 6.37
CA LEU A 63 30.89 -8.21 6.63
C LEU A 63 31.45 -9.06 7.77
N LEU A 64 32.78 -9.24 7.79
CA LEU A 64 33.48 -10.00 8.80
C LEU A 64 33.48 -9.30 10.15
N ASN A 65 33.66 -7.97 10.21
CA ASN A 65 33.62 -7.20 11.45
C ASN A 65 32.19 -7.08 12.02
N GLU A 66 31.16 -7.08 11.17
CA GLU A 66 29.76 -7.16 11.60
C GLU A 66 29.40 -8.56 12.12
N SER A 67 30.00 -9.61 11.56
CA SER A 67 29.90 -10.94 12.12
C SER A 67 30.77 -11.02 13.39
N ASN A 68 30.29 -11.62 14.48
CA ASN A 68 31.09 -11.81 15.69
C ASN A 68 32.12 -12.97 15.52
N ILE A 69 32.66 -13.12 14.30
CA ILE A 69 33.51 -14.23 13.88
C ILE A 69 34.94 -13.73 13.80
N ASP A 70 35.76 -14.24 14.71
CA ASP A 70 37.18 -13.93 14.73
C ASP A 70 37.91 -14.81 13.69
N TRP A 71 38.15 -14.27 12.50
CA TRP A 71 38.79 -14.97 11.38
C TRP A 71 40.18 -15.54 11.72
N LYS A 72 40.86 -15.00 12.74
CA LYS A 72 42.12 -15.53 13.26
C LYS A 72 41.98 -16.97 13.79
N LYS A 73 40.77 -17.40 14.15
CA LYS A 73 40.50 -18.79 14.56
C LYS A 73 40.47 -19.78 13.39
N PHE A 74 40.33 -19.29 12.15
CA PHE A 74 40.22 -20.13 10.95
C PHE A 74 41.49 -20.16 10.10
N LYS A 75 42.39 -19.21 10.30
CA LYS A 75 43.67 -19.16 9.61
C LYS A 75 44.75 -19.79 10.52
N SER A 76 44.84 -21.12 10.48
CA SER A 76 46.06 -21.84 10.92
C SER A 76 47.21 -21.59 9.96
#